data_AF-A0A4U6CAK0-F1
#
_entry.id   AF-A0A4U6CAK0-F1
#
_cell.length_a   1.000
_cell.length_b   1.000
_cell.length_c   1.000
_cell.angle_alpha   90.00
_cell.angle_beta   90.00
_cell.angle_gamma   90.00
#
_symmetry.space_group_name_H-M   'P 1'
#
loop_
_entity.id
_entity.type
_entity.pdbx_description
1 polymer ?
#
loop_
_entity_poly.entity_id
_entity_poly.type
_entity_poly.pdbx_seq_one_letter_code
_entity_poly.pdbx_strand_id
1 'polypeptide(L)'
;MRVFKLSFAGAIVSAAFLAAAPAHAEMMKMAATLDGAQQVPPVETAGKGTAEVTFDTDTKMLEWTVEYSDMPEAPSAGHFHGPAAAGENAGVAIPFEGDLTSPIKGSATLTDAQAADLTAGRYYINLHTAAHPDGEIRGQVEKGM
;
A
#
# COMPACT_ATOMS: atom_id res chain seq x y z
N MET A 1 63.56 -47.76 -26.01
CA MET A 1 62.63 -47.24 -24.98
C MET A 1 62.24 -45.82 -25.36
N ARG A 2 61.11 -45.63 -26.05
CA ARG A 2 60.53 -44.31 -26.36
C ARG A 2 59.03 -44.38 -26.11
N VAL A 3 58.56 -43.38 -25.38
CA VAL A 3 57.38 -43.38 -24.52
C VAL A 3 56.15 -42.89 -25.31
N PHE A 4 55.02 -43.59 -25.15
CA PHE A 4 53.69 -43.14 -25.56
C PHE A 4 53.21 -42.00 -24.63
N LYS A 5 52.68 -40.91 -25.20
CA LYS A 5 51.74 -40.03 -24.50
C LYS A 5 50.63 -39.62 -25.47
N LEU A 6 49.47 -40.28 -25.33
CA LEU A 6 48.20 -39.76 -25.82
C LEU A 6 47.72 -38.70 -24.83
N SER A 7 47.36 -37.52 -25.32
CA SER A 7 46.68 -36.49 -24.53
C SER A 7 45.28 -36.31 -25.09
N PHE A 8 44.28 -36.80 -24.35
CA PHE A 8 42.88 -36.43 -24.55
C PHE A 8 42.64 -35.10 -23.82
N ALA A 9 42.32 -34.04 -24.57
CA ALA A 9 41.79 -32.81 -24.01
C ALA A 9 40.25 -32.91 -24.02
N GLY A 10 39.65 -33.21 -22.86
CA GLY A 10 38.20 -33.18 -22.69
C GLY A 10 37.70 -31.76 -22.53
N ALA A 11 36.78 -31.33 -23.40
CA ALA A 11 36.05 -30.07 -23.25
C ALA A 11 34.98 -30.22 -22.16
N ILE A 12 35.09 -29.45 -21.08
CA ILE A 12 34.04 -29.34 -20.06
C ILE A 12 33.07 -28.25 -20.54
N VAL A 13 31.88 -28.65 -20.95
CA VAL A 13 30.74 -27.73 -21.14
C VAL A 13 30.13 -27.50 -19.76
N SER A 14 30.38 -26.34 -19.16
CA SER A 14 29.66 -25.91 -17.97
C SER A 14 28.26 -25.46 -18.37
N ALA A 15 27.25 -26.29 -18.10
CA ALA A 15 25.85 -25.88 -18.14
C ALA A 15 25.58 -24.96 -16.96
N ALA A 16 25.38 -23.66 -17.22
CA ALA A 16 24.88 -22.72 -16.22
C ALA A 16 23.39 -23.05 -15.96
N PHE A 17 23.11 -23.74 -14.87
CA PHE A 17 21.76 -23.87 -14.34
C PHE A 17 21.32 -22.51 -13.79
N LEU A 18 20.46 -21.80 -14.52
CA LEU A 18 19.64 -20.73 -13.96
C LEU A 18 18.61 -21.37 -13.02
N ALA A 19 18.92 -21.41 -11.73
CA ALA A 19 17.91 -21.68 -10.72
C ALA A 19 16.99 -20.45 -10.64
N ALA A 20 15.78 -20.56 -11.21
CA ALA A 20 14.71 -19.62 -10.90
C ALA A 20 14.31 -19.84 -9.44
N ALA A 21 14.65 -18.90 -8.56
CA ALA A 21 14.10 -18.90 -7.20
C ALA A 21 12.57 -18.72 -7.30
N PRO A 22 11.77 -19.40 -6.46
CA PRO A 22 10.35 -19.11 -6.40
C PRO A 22 10.18 -17.66 -5.96
N ALA A 23 9.42 -16.88 -6.74
CA ALA A 23 8.90 -15.60 -6.25
C ALA A 23 7.94 -15.94 -5.09
N HIS A 24 8.29 -15.52 -3.88
CA HIS A 24 7.37 -15.58 -2.75
C HIS A 24 6.42 -14.39 -2.89
N ALA A 25 5.11 -14.63 -2.79
CA ALA A 25 4.14 -13.56 -2.60
C ALA A 25 4.53 -12.75 -1.35
N GLU A 26 5.02 -11.54 -1.55
CA GLU A 26 5.37 -10.63 -0.47
C GLU A 26 4.09 -9.90 -0.05
N MET A 27 3.44 -10.40 1.01
CA MET A 27 2.36 -9.66 1.65
C MET A 27 2.97 -8.52 2.46
N MET A 28 2.87 -7.30 1.94
CA MET A 28 3.30 -6.10 2.65
C MET A 28 2.22 -5.66 3.63
N LYS A 29 2.59 -5.55 4.91
CA LYS A 29 1.74 -4.93 5.92
C LYS A 29 2.03 -3.43 6.00
N MET A 30 0.98 -2.65 6.04
CA MET A 30 1.02 -1.18 6.05
C MET A 30 -0.04 -0.68 7.04
N ALA A 31 0.13 0.54 7.52
CA ALA A 31 -0.79 1.14 8.46
C ALA A 31 -0.89 2.66 8.27
N ALA A 32 -1.94 3.25 8.82
CA ALA A 32 -2.07 4.69 8.97
C ALA A 32 -2.75 5.01 10.30
N THR A 33 -2.35 6.10 10.96
CA THR A 33 -3.13 6.72 12.05
C THR A 33 -3.77 7.97 11.48
N LEU A 34 -5.07 8.14 11.69
CA LEU A 34 -5.86 9.22 11.10
C LEU A 34 -6.30 10.23 12.17
N ASP A 35 -6.09 11.50 11.92
CA ASP A 35 -6.59 12.60 12.74
C ASP A 35 -6.82 13.88 11.91
N GLY A 36 -7.46 14.88 12.52
CA GLY A 36 -7.70 16.18 11.88
C GLY A 36 -6.46 17.06 11.74
N ALA A 37 -5.42 16.85 12.55
CA ALA A 37 -4.18 17.64 12.47
C ALA A 37 -3.36 17.32 11.21
N GLN A 38 -3.49 16.10 10.70
CA GLN A 38 -2.88 15.66 9.45
C GLN A 38 -3.64 16.15 8.20
N GLN A 39 -4.87 16.66 8.34
CA GLN A 39 -5.57 17.29 7.21
C GLN A 39 -4.84 18.54 6.70
N VAL A 40 -5.04 18.86 5.42
CA VAL A 40 -4.44 20.05 4.80
C VAL A 40 -5.53 20.84 4.06
N PRO A 41 -6.00 21.97 4.63
CA PRO A 41 -5.62 22.54 5.93
C PRO A 41 -6.09 21.68 7.13
N PRO A 42 -5.44 21.78 8.32
CA PRO A 42 -5.85 21.04 9.51
C PRO A 42 -7.28 21.32 9.94
N VAL A 43 -7.95 20.29 10.45
CA VAL A 43 -9.33 20.35 10.97
C VAL A 43 -9.31 20.15 12.49
N GLU A 44 -9.97 21.05 13.22
CA GLU A 44 -10.24 20.86 14.64
C GLU A 44 -11.43 19.90 14.82
N THR A 45 -11.14 18.63 15.08
CA THR A 45 -12.13 17.59 15.36
C THR A 45 -11.62 16.65 16.45
N ALA A 46 -12.54 15.99 17.15
CA ALA A 46 -12.22 14.88 18.03
C ALA A 46 -12.07 13.55 17.26
N GLY A 47 -12.50 13.52 16.00
CA GLY A 47 -12.44 12.37 15.12
C GLY A 47 -11.03 11.82 15.01
N LYS A 48 -10.93 10.50 15.08
CA LYS A 48 -9.66 9.77 14.96
C LYS A 48 -9.90 8.39 14.37
N GLY A 49 -8.85 7.82 13.78
CA GLY A 49 -8.91 6.46 13.26
C GLY A 49 -7.56 5.78 13.10
N THR A 50 -7.62 4.52 12.76
CA THR A 50 -6.47 3.69 12.38
C THR A 50 -6.82 2.86 11.18
N ALA A 51 -5.85 2.59 10.32
CA ALA A 51 -5.99 1.69 9.19
C ALA A 51 -4.95 0.58 9.28
N GLU A 52 -5.39 -0.66 9.07
CA GLU A 52 -4.54 -1.77 8.69
C GLU A 52 -4.72 -2.00 7.19
N VAL A 53 -3.60 -2.10 6.47
CA VAL A 53 -3.58 -2.25 5.01
C VAL A 53 -2.64 -3.40 4.66
N THR A 54 -3.10 -4.32 3.82
CA THR A 54 -2.27 -5.41 3.30
C THR A 54 -2.21 -5.33 1.79
N PHE A 55 -1.01 -5.45 1.23
CA PHE A 55 -0.78 -5.41 -0.20
C PHE A 55 -0.03 -6.67 -0.65
N ASP A 56 -0.66 -7.44 -1.53
CA ASP A 56 -0.06 -8.58 -2.22
C ASP A 56 0.68 -8.06 -3.46
N THR A 57 2.02 -8.16 -3.48
CA THR A 57 2.83 -7.65 -4.60
C THR A 57 2.67 -8.44 -5.88
N ASP A 58 2.21 -9.70 -5.83
CA ASP A 58 2.07 -10.57 -6.98
C ASP A 58 0.73 -10.34 -7.67
N THR A 59 -0.35 -10.37 -6.89
CA THR A 59 -1.71 -10.17 -7.42
C THR A 59 -2.11 -8.70 -7.50
N LYS A 60 -1.34 -7.82 -6.87
CA LYS A 60 -1.62 -6.39 -6.70
C LYS A 60 -2.91 -6.12 -5.93
N MET A 61 -3.33 -7.09 -5.13
CA MET A 61 -4.50 -6.95 -4.28
C MET A 61 -4.15 -6.10 -3.07
N LEU A 62 -4.81 -4.95 -2.96
CA LEU A 62 -4.84 -4.13 -1.76
C LEU A 62 -6.09 -4.48 -0.96
N GLU A 63 -5.94 -4.75 0.32
CA GLU A 63 -7.04 -4.91 1.26
C GLU A 63 -6.84 -3.97 2.44
N TRP A 64 -7.92 -3.45 3.01
CA TRP A 64 -7.85 -2.55 4.15
C TRP A 64 -8.97 -2.78 5.15
N THR A 65 -8.67 -2.46 6.40
CA THR A 65 -9.63 -2.24 7.47
C THR A 65 -9.35 -0.89 8.11
N VAL A 66 -10.33 0.01 8.10
CA VAL A 66 -10.25 1.32 8.76
C VAL A 66 -11.22 1.35 9.92
N GLU A 67 -10.70 1.60 11.11
CA GLU A 67 -11.48 1.85 12.32
C GLU A 67 -11.45 3.34 12.63
N TYR A 68 -12.59 3.92 12.97
CA TYR A 68 -12.68 5.30 13.44
C TYR A 68 -13.55 5.41 14.70
N SER A 69 -13.36 6.49 15.43
CA SER A 69 -14.12 6.83 16.63
C SER A 69 -14.19 8.35 16.80
N ASP A 70 -15.10 8.81 17.67
CA ASP A 70 -15.28 10.22 18.06
C ASP A 70 -15.54 11.19 16.89
N MET A 71 -16.00 10.67 15.74
CA MET A 71 -16.45 11.49 14.62
C MET A 71 -17.77 12.20 15.00
N PRO A 72 -17.89 13.53 14.80
CA PRO A 72 -19.12 14.28 15.04
C PRO A 72 -20.29 13.83 14.17
N GLU A 73 -19.99 13.36 12.96
CA GLU A 73 -20.95 12.88 11.97
C GLU A 73 -20.47 11.57 11.35
N ALA A 74 -21.39 10.78 10.78
CA ALA A 74 -21.02 9.59 10.03
C ALA A 74 -20.22 9.95 8.76
N PRO A 75 -19.19 9.19 8.38
CA PRO A 75 -18.47 9.43 7.15
C PRO A 75 -19.39 9.39 5.92
N SER A 76 -19.29 10.41 5.07
CA SER A 76 -19.98 10.49 3.79
C SER A 76 -19.17 9.92 2.63
N ALA A 77 -17.85 9.85 2.78
CA ALA A 77 -16.93 9.20 1.84
C ALA A 77 -15.63 8.78 2.54
N GLY A 78 -14.93 7.81 1.94
CA GLY A 78 -13.59 7.43 2.33
C GLY A 78 -12.76 7.11 1.09
N HIS A 79 -11.49 7.47 1.10
CA HIS A 79 -10.62 7.30 -0.06
C HIS A 79 -9.18 6.99 0.35
N PHE A 80 -8.46 6.24 -0.48
CA PHE A 80 -7.04 6.48 -0.68
C PHE A 80 -6.86 7.61 -1.69
N HIS A 81 -6.05 8.59 -1.34
CA HIS A 81 -5.57 9.63 -2.23
C HIS A 81 -4.10 9.43 -2.55
N GLY A 82 -3.69 9.89 -3.73
CA GLY A 82 -2.30 9.87 -4.13
C GLY A 82 -2.12 10.10 -5.64
N PRO A 83 -0.86 10.21 -6.08
CA PRO A 83 0.34 10.23 -5.26
C PRO A 83 0.64 11.61 -4.66
N ALA A 84 1.00 11.68 -3.38
CA ALA A 84 1.41 12.88 -2.66
C ALA A 84 2.48 12.57 -1.60
N ALA A 85 3.37 13.51 -1.33
CA ALA A 85 4.18 13.46 -0.13
C ALA A 85 3.33 13.76 1.12
N ALA A 86 3.83 13.41 2.31
CA ALA A 86 3.16 13.77 3.56
C ALA A 86 2.98 15.30 3.64
N GLY A 87 1.75 15.74 3.91
CA GLY A 87 1.38 17.16 3.95
C GLY A 87 0.99 17.80 2.60
N GLU A 88 0.99 17.06 1.49
CA GLU A 88 0.53 17.54 0.19
C GLU A 88 -0.82 16.92 -0.21
N ASN A 89 -1.70 17.67 -0.88
CA ASN A 89 -2.99 17.13 -1.35
C ASN A 89 -2.85 16.46 -2.73
N ALA A 90 -3.60 15.38 -2.93
CA ALA A 90 -3.73 14.70 -4.21
C ALA A 90 -5.20 14.37 -4.52
N GLY A 91 -5.47 13.98 -5.76
CA GLY A 91 -6.77 13.44 -6.15
C GLY A 91 -7.05 12.06 -5.54
N VAL A 92 -8.28 11.60 -5.72
CA VAL A 92 -8.71 10.26 -5.32
C VAL A 92 -7.99 9.22 -6.18
N ALA A 93 -7.31 8.28 -5.55
CA ALA A 93 -6.68 7.15 -6.22
C ALA A 93 -7.56 5.90 -6.15
N ILE A 94 -8.19 5.64 -5.00
CA ILE A 94 -9.07 4.48 -4.76
C ILE A 94 -10.23 4.93 -3.86
N PRO A 95 -11.48 4.89 -4.35
CA PRO A 95 -12.64 5.12 -3.50
C PRO A 95 -12.97 3.91 -2.63
N PHE A 96 -13.48 4.18 -1.42
CA PHE A 96 -14.11 3.15 -0.60
C PHE A 96 -15.54 2.96 -1.10
N GLU A 97 -15.92 1.71 -1.26
CA GLU A 97 -17.25 1.33 -1.73
C GLU A 97 -18.04 0.69 -0.59
N GLY A 98 -19.36 0.86 -0.60
CA GLY A 98 -20.26 0.21 0.35
C GLY A 98 -20.45 0.97 1.67
N ASP A 99 -20.63 0.22 2.75
CA ASP A 99 -20.90 0.77 4.09
C ASP A 99 -19.64 1.39 4.70
N LEU A 100 -19.75 2.64 5.15
CA LEU A 100 -18.67 3.37 5.81
C LEU A 100 -18.78 3.34 7.33
N THR A 101 -19.60 2.45 7.89
CA THR A 101 -19.65 2.19 9.33
C THR A 101 -18.37 1.50 9.80
N SER A 102 -17.78 1.98 10.91
CA SER A 102 -16.59 1.38 11.51
C SER A 102 -16.86 -0.06 11.99
N PRO A 103 -16.02 -1.06 11.64
CA PRO A 103 -14.84 -0.98 10.77
C PRO A 103 -15.22 -0.96 9.27
N ILE A 104 -14.62 -0.04 8.52
CA ILE A 104 -14.74 0.03 7.06
C ILE A 104 -13.77 -0.98 6.45
N LYS A 105 -14.27 -1.91 5.65
CA LYS A 105 -13.46 -2.93 4.97
C LYS A 105 -13.62 -2.84 3.48
N GLY A 106 -12.52 -3.01 2.76
CA GLY A 106 -12.55 -3.00 1.30
C GLY A 106 -11.30 -3.61 0.69
N SER A 107 -11.36 -3.75 -0.63
CA SER A 107 -10.24 -4.21 -1.43
C SER A 107 -10.26 -3.59 -2.83
N ALA A 108 -9.10 -3.53 -3.46
CA ALA A 108 -8.93 -3.06 -4.82
C ALA A 108 -7.71 -3.73 -5.47
N THR A 109 -7.82 -4.09 -6.75
CA THR A 109 -6.64 -4.49 -7.53
C THR A 109 -5.96 -3.25 -8.10
N LEU A 110 -4.69 -3.05 -7.76
CA LEU A 110 -3.93 -1.88 -8.17
C LEU A 110 -3.31 -2.05 -9.57
N THR A 111 -3.21 -0.94 -10.29
CA THR A 111 -2.31 -0.84 -11.45
C THR A 111 -0.85 -0.82 -10.99
N ASP A 112 0.09 -1.05 -11.92
CA ASP A 112 1.54 -0.97 -11.64
C ASP A 112 1.95 0.39 -11.08
N ALA A 113 1.41 1.48 -11.62
CA ALA A 113 1.71 2.83 -11.14
C ALA A 113 1.19 3.04 -9.71
N GLN A 114 -0.05 2.63 -9.43
CA GLN A 114 -0.63 2.74 -8.09
C GLN A 114 0.12 1.89 -7.06
N ALA A 115 0.54 0.68 -7.43
CA ALA A 115 1.36 -0.18 -6.58
C ALA A 115 2.73 0.45 -6.28
N ALA A 116 3.39 1.04 -7.28
CA ALA A 116 4.64 1.75 -7.10
C ALA A 116 4.48 2.97 -6.18
N ASP A 117 3.42 3.76 -6.36
CA ASP A 117 3.15 4.93 -5.51
C ASP A 117 2.77 4.54 -4.07
N LEU A 118 1.97 3.49 -3.89
CA LEU A 118 1.65 2.95 -2.56
C LEU A 118 2.91 2.50 -1.83
N THR A 119 3.74 1.67 -2.48
CA THR A 119 4.96 1.12 -1.87
C THR A 119 6.04 2.17 -1.63
N ALA A 120 5.98 3.29 -2.35
CA ALA A 120 6.78 4.49 -2.11
C ALA A 120 6.24 5.39 -0.98
N GLY A 121 5.14 4.99 -0.33
CA GLY A 121 4.53 5.74 0.77
C GLY A 121 3.88 7.04 0.33
N ARG A 122 3.37 7.11 -0.91
CA ARG A 122 2.79 8.34 -1.49
C ARG A 122 1.28 8.40 -1.35
N TYR A 123 0.67 7.50 -0.58
CA TYR A 123 -0.77 7.40 -0.41
C TYR A 123 -1.16 7.79 1.01
N TYR A 124 -2.30 8.45 1.15
CA TYR A 124 -2.94 8.71 2.43
C TYR A 124 -4.39 8.28 2.39
N ILE A 125 -4.93 7.87 3.53
CA ILE A 125 -6.34 7.61 3.71
C ILE A 125 -7.00 8.89 4.23
N ASN A 126 -8.18 9.18 3.69
CA ASN A 126 -9.01 10.29 4.10
C ASN A 126 -10.43 9.80 4.37
N LEU A 127 -11.02 10.19 5.49
CA LEU A 127 -12.48 10.10 5.70
C LEU A 127 -13.10 11.49 5.67
N HIS A 128 -14.25 11.61 5.01
CA HIS A 128 -14.96 12.86 4.79
C HIS A 128 -16.30 12.81 5.50
N THR A 129 -16.82 13.96 5.92
CA THR A 129 -18.18 14.12 6.44
C THR A 129 -18.90 15.23 5.70
N ALA A 130 -20.19 15.42 5.98
CA ALA A 130 -20.95 16.50 5.35
C ALA A 130 -20.42 17.89 5.78
N ALA A 131 -19.97 18.03 7.02
CA ALA A 131 -19.33 19.25 7.53
C ALA A 131 -17.92 19.48 6.95
N HIS A 132 -17.18 18.40 6.63
CA HIS A 132 -15.81 18.46 6.12
C HIS A 132 -15.67 17.67 4.80
N PRO A 133 -16.23 18.20 3.68
CA PRO A 133 -16.24 17.49 2.40
C PRO A 133 -14.85 17.32 1.79
N ASP A 134 -13.90 18.21 2.09
CA ASP A 134 -12.50 18.08 1.64
C ASP A 134 -11.70 17.08 2.48
N GLY A 135 -12.23 16.68 3.64
CA GLY A 135 -11.63 15.70 4.54
C GLY A 135 -11.75 16.11 6.00
N GLU A 136 -12.19 15.19 6.86
CA GLU A 136 -12.25 15.41 8.32
C GLU A 136 -11.02 14.85 9.03
N ILE A 137 -10.63 13.60 8.72
CA ILE A 137 -9.44 12.95 9.29
C ILE A 137 -8.57 12.36 8.19
N ARG A 138 -7.25 12.43 8.36
CA ARG A 138 -6.24 11.99 7.39
C ARG A 138 -5.16 11.17 8.05
N GLY A 139 -4.62 10.18 7.35
CA GLY A 139 -3.42 9.46 7.75
C GLY A 139 -2.58 9.02 6.57
N GLN A 140 -1.28 9.32 6.59
CA GLN A 140 -0.35 8.79 5.58
C GLN A 140 -0.23 7.27 5.74
N VAL A 141 -0.22 6.53 4.63
CA VAL A 141 0.00 5.08 4.63
C VAL A 141 1.49 4.82 4.67
N GLU A 142 1.93 4.15 5.73
CA GLU A 142 3.31 3.79 5.98
C GLU A 142 3.48 2.27 6.07
N LYS A 143 4.69 1.77 5.86
CA LYS A 143 4.98 0.34 6.08
C LYS A 143 4.79 0.02 7.57
N GLY A 144 4.03 -1.02 7.87
CA GLY A 144 3.85 -1.52 9.23
C GLY A 144 5.16 -2.13 9.73
N MET A 145 5.55 -1.80 10.96
CA MET A 145 6.70 -2.43 11.64
C MET A 145 6.44 -3.89 11.98
#